data_AF-A0A831KIY3-F1
#
_entry.id   AF-A0A831KIY3-F1
#
_cell.length_a   1.000
_cell.length_b   1.000
_cell.length_c   1.000
_cell.angle_alpha   90.00
_cell.angle_beta   90.00
_cell.angle_gamma   90.00
#
_symmetry.space_group_name_H-M   'P 1'
#
loop_
_entity.id
_entity.type
_entity.pdbx_description
1 polymer ?
#
loop_
_entity_poly.entity_id
_entity_poly.type
_entity_poly.pdbx_seq_one_letter_code
_entity_poly.pdbx_strand_id
1 'polypeptide(L)'
;MASFAGFFPAENPLVTGIVVMKNPQPVHYGGLTSGITFRRIAERYTIIHPDLFTAPARMIAENSDKIKKTQVVPNFIGQLLVNAQKQAGEKMIKLRATADSGFVVWQYPSADRLIFEDDEVLVVVQSDIKQKQKMVNLTGLSVREVSAYMQHMGLKYSVVGNGKVYRQSIKPGEFVQKDSSYKLECKPI
;
A
#
# COMPACT_ATOMS: atom_id res chain seq x y z
N MET A 1 -9.05 -3.97 5.37
CA MET A 1 -10.13 -4.89 4.93
C MET A 1 -9.79 -5.34 3.53
N ALA A 2 -9.77 -6.66 3.30
CA ALA A 2 -9.55 -7.26 2.00
C ALA A 2 -10.80 -8.04 1.64
N SER A 3 -11.39 -7.80 0.48
CA SER A 3 -12.56 -8.53 0.01
C SER A 3 -12.38 -8.97 -1.43
N PHE A 4 -12.86 -10.16 -1.73
CA PHE A 4 -12.94 -10.70 -3.09
C PHE A 4 -14.30 -11.35 -3.26
N ALA A 5 -14.97 -11.05 -4.37
CA ALA A 5 -16.18 -11.74 -4.79
C ALA A 5 -15.90 -12.38 -6.14
N GLY A 6 -16.31 -13.63 -6.32
CA GLY A 6 -16.10 -14.35 -7.55
C GLY A 6 -17.08 -15.51 -7.69
N PHE A 7 -17.04 -16.12 -8.86
CA PHE A 7 -17.86 -17.28 -9.19
C PHE A 7 -17.04 -18.33 -9.94
N PHE A 8 -17.46 -19.58 -9.89
CA PHE A 8 -16.85 -20.67 -10.64
C PHE A 8 -17.89 -21.75 -11.02
N PRO A 9 -17.68 -22.50 -12.12
CA PRO A 9 -16.71 -22.27 -13.21
C PRO A 9 -16.93 -20.94 -13.95
N ALA A 10 -15.95 -20.47 -14.71
CA ALA A 10 -16.05 -19.16 -15.38
C ALA A 10 -17.06 -19.15 -16.53
N GLU A 11 -17.10 -20.22 -17.32
CA GLU A 11 -17.93 -20.30 -18.53
C GLU A 11 -19.40 -20.60 -18.21
N ASN A 12 -19.66 -21.37 -17.15
CA ASN A 12 -21.00 -21.65 -16.66
C ASN A 12 -21.01 -21.57 -15.12
N PRO A 13 -21.27 -20.38 -14.53
CA PRO A 13 -21.18 -20.17 -13.09
C PRO A 13 -22.22 -21.00 -12.33
N LEU A 14 -21.76 -21.87 -11.44
CA LEU A 14 -22.62 -22.70 -10.58
C LEU A 14 -22.54 -22.28 -9.12
N VAL A 15 -21.39 -21.73 -8.71
CA VAL A 15 -21.11 -21.32 -7.33
C VAL A 15 -20.59 -19.89 -7.32
N THR A 16 -21.16 -19.08 -6.43
CA THR A 16 -20.71 -17.71 -6.15
C THR A 16 -20.26 -17.63 -4.70
N GLY A 17 -19.20 -16.88 -4.42
CA GLY A 17 -18.72 -16.68 -3.06
C GLY A 17 -18.05 -15.33 -2.86
N ILE A 18 -18.09 -14.87 -1.62
CA ILE A 18 -17.39 -13.68 -1.17
C ILE A 18 -16.47 -14.04 -0.01
N VAL A 19 -15.22 -13.60 -0.09
CA VAL A 19 -14.25 -13.70 0.99
C VAL A 19 -14.05 -12.30 1.53
N VAL A 20 -14.33 -12.11 2.82
CA VAL A 20 -14.10 -10.85 3.53
C VAL A 20 -13.12 -11.09 4.66
N MET A 21 -11.99 -10.39 4.64
CA MET A 21 -10.97 -10.41 5.68
C MET A 21 -10.87 -9.07 6.38
N LYS A 22 -11.09 -9.12 7.70
CA LYS A 22 -10.87 -8.00 8.61
C LYS A 22 -9.44 -8.09 9.15
N ASN A 23 -8.66 -7.04 8.95
CA ASN A 23 -7.26 -6.91 9.37
C ASN A 23 -6.33 -8.09 8.99
N PRO A 24 -6.25 -8.51 7.71
CA PRO A 24 -5.35 -9.60 7.32
C PRO A 24 -3.89 -9.19 7.52
N GLN A 25 -3.10 -10.04 8.19
CA GLN A 25 -1.65 -9.93 8.31
C GLN A 25 -1.01 -11.01 7.42
N PRO A 26 0.10 -10.76 6.68
CA PRO A 26 0.86 -9.51 6.52
C PRO A 26 0.49 -8.69 5.26
N VAL A 27 -0.48 -9.14 4.45
CA VAL A 27 -0.86 -8.53 3.16
C VAL A 27 -2.25 -7.90 3.25
N HIS A 28 -2.38 -6.63 2.86
CA HIS A 28 -3.64 -5.87 2.85
C HIS A 28 -4.25 -5.65 1.44
N TYR A 29 -3.77 -6.35 0.41
CA TYR A 29 -4.33 -6.28 -0.95
C TYR A 29 -5.54 -7.22 -1.09
N GLY A 30 -6.71 -6.65 -1.35
CA GLY A 30 -7.98 -7.38 -1.57
C GLY A 30 -7.90 -8.49 -2.63
N GLY A 31 -7.12 -8.32 -3.69
CA GLY A 31 -6.95 -9.34 -4.73
C GLY A 31 -6.05 -10.50 -4.32
N LEU A 32 -5.00 -10.25 -3.53
CA LEU A 32 -3.94 -11.24 -3.25
C LEU A 32 -4.18 -12.07 -2.00
N THR A 33 -4.90 -11.56 -1.01
CA THR A 33 -5.25 -12.37 0.16
C THR A 33 -6.59 -13.07 -0.09
N SER A 34 -7.65 -12.33 -0.40
CA SER A 34 -9.00 -12.89 -0.51
C SER A 34 -9.23 -13.65 -1.81
N GLY A 35 -8.55 -13.31 -2.91
CA GLY A 35 -8.58 -14.08 -4.16
C GLY A 35 -7.89 -15.45 -4.04
N ILE A 36 -6.72 -15.53 -3.39
CA ILE A 36 -6.05 -16.83 -3.12
C ILE A 36 -6.91 -17.70 -2.20
N THR A 37 -7.47 -17.11 -1.15
CA THR A 37 -8.40 -17.82 -0.26
C THR A 37 -9.63 -18.32 -1.01
N PHE A 38 -10.23 -17.48 -1.86
CA PHE A 38 -11.34 -17.88 -2.71
C PHE A 38 -10.97 -19.03 -3.63
N ARG A 39 -9.81 -18.98 -4.29
CA ARG A 39 -9.30 -20.07 -5.13
C ARG A 39 -9.16 -21.38 -4.36
N ARG A 40 -8.56 -21.36 -3.16
CA ARG A 40 -8.42 -22.57 -2.32
C ARG A 40 -9.77 -23.16 -1.90
N ILE A 41 -10.73 -22.29 -1.58
CA ILE A 41 -12.10 -22.71 -1.24
C ILE A 41 -12.75 -23.36 -2.47
N ALA A 42 -12.65 -22.72 -3.63
CA ALA A 42 -13.20 -23.24 -4.87
C ALA A 42 -12.56 -24.59 -5.28
N GLU A 43 -11.24 -24.71 -5.24
CA GLU A 43 -10.52 -25.97 -5.52
C GLU A 43 -11.01 -27.10 -4.59
N ARG A 44 -11.06 -26.86 -3.28
CA ARG A 44 -11.59 -27.86 -2.33
C ARG A 44 -13.05 -28.20 -2.61
N TYR A 45 -13.87 -27.21 -2.90
CA TYR A 45 -15.29 -27.42 -3.19
C TYR A 45 -15.49 -28.29 -4.44
N THR A 46 -14.69 -28.07 -5.49
CA THR A 46 -14.74 -28.90 -6.70
C THR A 46 -14.31 -30.35 -6.46
N ILE A 47 -13.35 -30.58 -5.55
CA ILE A 47 -12.90 -31.93 -5.17
C ILE A 47 -13.97 -32.67 -4.35
N ILE A 48 -14.67 -31.95 -3.45
CA ILE A 48 -15.72 -32.54 -2.58
C ILE A 48 -16.98 -32.85 -3.39
N HIS A 49 -17.24 -32.10 -4.45
CA HIS A 49 -18.46 -32.21 -5.26
C HIS A 49 -18.16 -32.49 -6.75
N PRO A 50 -17.54 -33.62 -7.09
CA PRO A 50 -17.14 -33.94 -8.47
C PRO A 50 -18.34 -34.01 -9.44
N ASP A 51 -19.50 -34.44 -8.96
CA ASP A 51 -20.73 -34.56 -9.77
C ASP A 51 -21.24 -33.22 -10.32
N LEU A 52 -20.85 -32.11 -9.67
CA LEU A 52 -21.20 -30.74 -10.08
C LEU A 52 -20.22 -30.18 -11.12
N PHE A 53 -19.04 -30.77 -11.30
CA PHE A 53 -17.95 -30.19 -12.09
C PHE A 53 -17.26 -31.24 -12.98
N THR A 54 -17.88 -31.57 -14.11
CA THR A 54 -17.23 -32.32 -15.20
C THR A 54 -16.23 -31.38 -15.89
N ALA A 55 -14.92 -31.60 -15.72
CA ALA A 55 -13.85 -30.68 -16.14
C ALA A 55 -13.97 -30.24 -17.64
N PRO A 56 -13.71 -28.95 -17.96
CA PRO A 56 -12.37 -28.36 -17.88
C PRO A 56 -12.31 -27.09 -17.00
N ALA A 57 -11.38 -27.09 -16.04
CA ALA A 57 -11.18 -26.01 -15.08
C ALA A 57 -10.48 -24.79 -15.71
N ARG A 58 -11.25 -23.92 -16.37
CA ARG A 58 -10.84 -22.53 -16.59
C ARG A 58 -11.45 -21.65 -15.51
N MET A 59 -10.63 -21.28 -14.54
CA MET A 59 -10.98 -20.33 -13.49
C MET A 59 -10.51 -18.93 -13.93
N ILE A 60 -11.40 -17.94 -13.91
CA ILE A 60 -10.98 -16.53 -14.00
C ILE A 60 -10.49 -16.15 -12.60
N ALA A 61 -9.18 -16.20 -12.40
CA ALA A 61 -8.51 -15.41 -11.39
C ALA A 61 -7.73 -14.34 -12.16
N GLU A 62 -8.34 -13.19 -12.41
CA GLU A 62 -7.60 -12.04 -12.91
C GLU A 62 -6.39 -11.77 -12.00
N ASN A 63 -5.20 -11.73 -12.62
CA ASN A 63 -3.90 -11.33 -12.06
C ASN A 63 -3.13 -12.37 -11.21
N SER A 64 -2.77 -13.53 -11.79
CA SER A 64 -1.67 -14.35 -11.26
C SER A 64 -0.27 -13.77 -11.54
N ASP A 65 -0.12 -12.89 -12.52
CA ASP A 65 1.21 -12.38 -12.92
C ASP A 65 1.75 -11.26 -12.01
N LYS A 66 0.92 -10.64 -11.18
CA LYS A 66 1.37 -9.62 -10.20
C LYS A 66 1.95 -10.18 -8.91
N ILE A 67 1.84 -11.49 -8.65
CA ILE A 67 2.27 -12.10 -7.37
C ILE A 67 3.79 -12.28 -7.30
N LYS A 68 4.50 -12.32 -8.44
CA LYS A 68 5.95 -12.54 -8.48
C LYS A 68 6.81 -11.30 -8.17
N LYS A 69 6.22 -10.15 -7.87
CA LYS A 69 6.92 -8.84 -7.72
C LYS A 69 6.62 -8.15 -6.39
N THR A 70 6.53 -8.92 -5.31
CA THR A 70 6.36 -8.37 -3.96
C THR A 70 7.60 -8.57 -3.12
N GLN A 71 7.95 -7.58 -2.34
CA GLN A 71 9.11 -7.59 -1.47
C GLN A 71 8.77 -7.03 -0.08
N VAL A 72 9.53 -7.48 0.91
CA VAL A 72 9.36 -7.05 2.29
C VAL A 72 10.03 -5.69 2.50
N VAL A 73 9.29 -4.75 3.07
CA VAL A 73 9.78 -3.43 3.46
C VAL A 73 10.83 -3.57 4.55
N PRO A 74 12.07 -3.12 4.32
CA PRO A 74 13.10 -3.10 5.34
C PRO A 74 12.76 -2.10 6.46
N ASN A 75 13.34 -2.33 7.63
CA ASN A 75 13.33 -1.33 8.69
C ASN A 75 14.42 -0.30 8.45
N PHE A 76 14.02 0.91 8.08
CA PHE A 76 14.90 2.06 7.89
C PHE A 76 14.97 2.94 9.14
N ILE A 77 14.06 2.79 10.10
CA ILE A 77 14.00 3.63 11.31
C ILE A 77 15.30 3.47 12.12
N GLY A 78 15.84 4.60 12.58
CA GLY A 78 17.10 4.69 13.32
C GLY A 78 18.34 4.73 12.43
N GLN A 79 18.22 4.47 11.13
CA GLN A 79 19.35 4.57 10.21
C GLN A 79 19.57 6.02 9.74
N LEU A 80 20.81 6.33 9.38
CA LEU A 80 21.12 7.53 8.61
C LEU A 80 20.51 7.40 7.20
N LEU A 81 19.96 8.49 6.64
CA LEU A 81 19.30 8.46 5.34
C LEU A 81 20.17 7.84 4.23
N VAL A 82 21.47 8.11 4.23
CA VAL A 82 22.42 7.54 3.25
C VAL A 82 22.48 6.02 3.31
N ASN A 83 22.43 5.45 4.52
CA ASN A 83 22.43 3.99 4.71
C ASN A 83 21.10 3.39 4.27
N ALA A 84 19.99 4.04 4.63
CA ALA A 84 18.66 3.63 4.20
C ALA A 84 18.53 3.66 2.67
N GLN A 85 19.05 4.69 2.00
CA GLN A 85 19.08 4.81 0.54
C GLN A 85 19.91 3.71 -0.11
N LYS A 86 21.09 3.38 0.45
CA LYS A 86 21.91 2.27 -0.04
C LYS A 86 21.16 0.94 0.07
N GLN A 87 20.58 0.65 1.23
CA GLN A 87 19.83 -0.58 1.47
C GLN A 87 18.58 -0.67 0.58
N ALA A 88 17.90 0.44 0.35
CA ALA A 88 16.75 0.50 -0.54
C ALA A 88 17.17 0.27 -2.00
N GLY A 89 18.29 0.85 -2.44
CA GLY A 89 18.84 0.64 -3.78
C GLY A 89 19.20 -0.82 -4.06
N GLU A 90 19.82 -1.52 -3.09
CA GLU A 90 20.12 -2.96 -3.18
C GLU A 90 18.87 -3.82 -3.37
N LYS A 91 17.73 -3.37 -2.81
CA LYS A 91 16.44 -4.05 -2.91
C LYS A 91 15.53 -3.48 -3.99
N MET A 92 16.01 -2.56 -4.83
CA MET A 92 15.21 -1.86 -5.85
C MET A 92 13.96 -1.14 -5.28
N ILE A 93 14.02 -0.68 -4.04
CA ILE A 93 12.96 0.08 -3.37
C ILE A 93 13.18 1.57 -3.62
N LYS A 94 12.12 2.26 -4.07
CA LYS A 94 12.12 3.72 -4.16
C LYS A 94 11.85 4.32 -2.78
N LEU A 95 12.74 5.18 -2.30
CA LEU A 95 12.52 5.96 -1.08
C LEU A 95 12.08 7.38 -1.43
N ARG A 96 11.06 7.86 -0.72
CA ARG A 96 10.66 9.27 -0.73
C ARG A 96 10.95 9.88 0.63
N ALA A 97 11.94 10.77 0.70
CA ALA A 97 12.37 11.38 1.96
C ALA A 97 11.82 12.80 2.16
N THR A 98 11.60 13.21 3.42
CA THR A 98 11.19 14.58 3.79
C THR A 98 12.34 15.58 3.84
N ALA A 99 13.59 15.10 3.91
CA ALA A 99 14.80 15.92 3.97
C ALA A 99 15.98 15.21 3.28
N ASP A 100 17.01 15.98 2.92
CA ASP A 100 18.18 15.50 2.18
C ASP A 100 19.24 14.83 3.08
N SER A 101 19.18 15.05 4.40
CA SER A 101 20.11 14.47 5.37
C SER A 101 19.50 14.36 6.77
N GLY A 102 19.98 13.41 7.56
CA GLY A 102 19.53 13.13 8.93
C GLY A 102 19.22 11.65 9.17
N PHE A 103 18.55 11.37 10.28
CA PHE A 103 18.12 10.03 10.67
C PHE A 103 16.66 9.79 10.29
N VAL A 104 16.36 8.58 9.84
CA VAL A 104 14.98 8.16 9.59
C VAL A 104 14.30 7.92 10.95
N VAL A 105 13.29 8.72 11.26
CA VAL A 105 12.52 8.61 12.52
C VAL A 105 11.18 7.91 12.32
N TRP A 106 10.70 7.83 11.08
CA TRP A 106 9.46 7.17 10.74
C TRP A 106 9.46 6.72 9.29
N GLN A 107 8.72 5.66 9.01
CA GLN A 107 8.52 5.16 7.66
C GLN A 107 7.08 4.69 7.45
N TYR A 108 6.64 4.74 6.20
CA TYR A 108 5.43 4.10 5.73
C TYR A 108 5.61 3.57 4.31
N PRO A 109 5.21 2.32 4.01
CA PRO A 109 4.66 1.34 4.94
C PRO A 109 5.65 0.91 6.05
N SER A 110 5.13 0.35 7.14
CA SER A 110 5.95 -0.13 8.25
C SER A 110 6.88 -1.26 7.80
N ALA A 111 7.96 -1.49 8.55
CA ALA A 111 8.82 -2.64 8.36
C ALA A 111 8.00 -3.95 8.34
N ASP A 112 8.55 -4.96 7.66
CA ASP A 112 7.99 -6.31 7.50
C ASP A 112 6.69 -6.39 6.68
N ARG A 113 6.16 -5.25 6.24
CA ARG A 113 5.02 -5.20 5.32
C ARG A 113 5.47 -5.55 3.90
N LEU A 114 4.57 -6.13 3.12
CA LEU A 114 4.81 -6.39 1.69
C LEU A 114 4.41 -5.20 0.83
N ILE A 115 5.29 -4.82 -0.10
CA ILE A 115 5.08 -3.80 -1.13
C ILE A 115 5.38 -4.37 -2.51
N PHE A 116 4.84 -3.75 -3.57
CA PHE A 116 5.24 -4.05 -4.94
C PHE A 116 6.54 -3.34 -5.31
N GLU A 117 7.27 -3.85 -6.31
CA GLU A 117 8.51 -3.23 -6.84
C GLU A 117 8.33 -1.76 -7.27
N ASP A 118 7.13 -1.38 -7.71
CA ASP A 118 6.83 -0.01 -8.16
C ASP A 118 6.38 0.91 -7.03
N ASP A 119 6.09 0.37 -5.84
CA ASP A 119 5.67 1.16 -4.69
C ASP A 119 6.87 1.89 -4.07
N GLU A 120 6.57 3.01 -3.40
CA GLU A 120 7.58 3.82 -2.72
C GLU A 120 7.41 3.70 -1.21
N VAL A 121 8.53 3.74 -0.48
CA VAL A 121 8.51 3.87 0.98
C VAL A 121 8.77 5.33 1.34
N LEU A 122 7.77 5.95 1.97
CA LEU A 122 7.88 7.30 2.51
C LEU A 122 8.65 7.24 3.83
N VAL A 123 9.71 8.05 3.95
CA VAL A 123 10.52 8.16 5.16
C VAL A 123 10.56 9.60 5.68
N VAL A 124 10.32 9.77 6.97
CA VAL A 124 10.49 11.05 7.65
C VAL A 124 11.90 11.08 8.21
N VAL A 125 12.66 12.09 7.78
CA VAL A 125 14.05 12.29 8.13
C VAL A 125 14.17 13.50 9.03
N GLN A 126 14.94 13.36 10.11
CA GLN A 126 15.17 14.39 11.10
C GLN A 126 16.65 14.47 11.44
N SER A 127 17.22 15.68 11.37
CA SER A 127 18.61 15.97 11.75
C SER A 127 18.72 16.60 13.14
N ASP A 128 17.68 17.28 13.62
CA ASP A 128 17.56 17.82 14.98
C ASP A 128 16.10 17.75 15.46
N ILE A 129 15.90 17.44 16.74
CA ILE A 129 14.60 17.35 17.40
C ILE A 129 13.84 18.69 17.34
N LYS A 130 14.58 19.82 17.30
CA LYS A 130 14.01 21.17 17.27
C LYS A 130 13.76 21.74 15.86
N GLN A 131 14.17 21.05 14.80
CA GLN A 131 14.01 21.58 13.45
C GLN A 131 12.55 21.53 12.98
N LYS A 132 12.13 22.64 12.35
CA LYS A 132 10.85 22.71 11.66
C LYS A 132 10.87 21.72 10.50
N GLN A 133 9.89 20.83 10.48
CA GLN A 133 9.74 19.84 9.42
C GLN A 133 9.32 20.52 8.11
N LYS A 134 9.86 20.02 6.99
CA LYS A 134 9.46 20.45 5.64
C LYS A 134 8.40 19.51 5.08
N MET A 135 7.51 20.05 4.26
CA MET A 135 6.49 19.29 3.56
C MET A 135 7.12 18.50 2.41
N VAL A 136 6.83 17.21 2.33
CA VAL A 136 7.26 16.37 1.20
C VAL A 136 6.35 16.59 -0.01
N ASN A 137 6.81 16.19 -1.19
CA ASN A 137 5.92 16.05 -2.33
C ASN A 137 4.96 14.88 -2.09
N LEU A 138 3.67 15.17 -1.93
CA LEU A 138 2.60 14.21 -1.72
C LEU A 138 1.96 13.77 -3.05
N THR A 139 2.32 14.39 -4.17
CA THR A 139 1.77 14.07 -5.49
C THR A 139 2.08 12.61 -5.85
N GLY A 140 1.07 11.89 -6.34
CA GLY A 140 1.17 10.48 -6.68
C GLY A 140 1.04 9.51 -5.50
N LEU A 141 0.99 10.01 -4.26
CA LEU A 141 0.67 9.17 -3.10
C LEU A 141 -0.83 8.94 -3.02
N SER A 142 -1.21 7.75 -2.58
CA SER A 142 -2.59 7.39 -2.26
C SER A 142 -3.10 8.13 -1.03
N VAL A 143 -4.42 8.26 -0.91
CA VAL A 143 -5.07 8.82 0.30
C VAL A 143 -4.55 8.16 1.58
N ARG A 144 -4.24 6.85 1.56
CA ARG A 144 -3.74 6.11 2.73
C ARG A 144 -2.34 6.55 3.15
N GLU A 145 -1.41 6.65 2.20
CA GLU A 145 -0.03 7.09 2.46
C GLU A 145 -0.01 8.51 3.00
N VAL A 146 -0.79 9.40 2.38
CA VAL A 146 -0.86 10.80 2.80
C VAL A 146 -1.54 10.95 4.14
N SER A 147 -2.62 10.22 4.39
CA SER A 147 -3.28 10.24 5.70
C SER A 147 -2.35 9.76 6.80
N ALA A 148 -1.59 8.68 6.58
CA ALA A 148 -0.62 8.16 7.53
C ALA A 148 0.50 9.19 7.82
N TYR A 149 1.01 9.85 6.78
CA TYR A 149 2.01 10.90 6.92
C TYR A 149 1.48 12.11 7.70
N MET A 150 0.32 12.66 7.30
CA MET A 150 -0.25 13.86 7.94
C MET A 150 -0.61 13.59 9.41
N GLN A 151 -1.08 12.38 9.73
CA GLN A 151 -1.33 11.93 11.10
C GLN A 151 -0.04 11.82 11.91
N HIS A 152 1.01 11.20 11.37
CA HIS A 152 2.32 11.12 12.03
C HIS A 152 2.88 12.51 12.33
N MET A 153 2.71 13.44 11.39
CA MET A 153 3.15 14.83 11.53
C MET A 153 2.27 15.67 12.47
N GLY A 154 1.11 15.16 12.89
CA GLY A 154 0.14 15.88 13.72
C GLY A 154 -0.47 17.11 13.04
N LEU A 155 -0.60 17.07 11.71
CA LEU A 155 -1.14 18.18 10.92
C LEU A 155 -2.65 18.03 10.73
N LYS A 156 -3.37 19.14 10.75
CA LYS A 156 -4.78 19.17 10.34
C LYS A 156 -4.87 19.15 8.82
N TYR A 157 -5.74 18.31 8.27
CA TYR A 157 -5.89 18.21 6.82
C TYR A 157 -7.30 17.81 6.39
N SER A 158 -7.63 18.15 5.16
CA SER A 158 -8.86 17.74 4.48
C SER A 158 -8.52 17.12 3.12
N VAL A 159 -9.05 15.93 2.85
CA VAL A 159 -8.90 15.25 1.56
C VAL A 159 -10.20 15.42 0.77
N VAL A 160 -10.08 15.85 -0.49
CA VAL A 160 -11.20 15.96 -1.43
C VAL A 160 -10.97 14.99 -2.58
N GLY A 161 -11.96 14.14 -2.86
CA GLY A 161 -11.89 13.11 -3.90
C GLY A 161 -11.31 11.78 -3.41
N ASN A 162 -11.04 10.87 -4.34
CA ASN A 162 -10.57 9.51 -4.09
C ASN A 162 -9.37 9.20 -4.99
N GLY A 163 -8.53 8.21 -4.62
CA GLY A 163 -7.41 7.76 -5.44
C GLY A 163 -6.05 8.33 -5.01
N LYS A 164 -5.34 8.97 -5.94
CA LYS A 164 -4.01 9.56 -5.70
C LYS A 164 -4.08 11.07 -5.63
N VAL A 165 -3.24 11.66 -4.79
CA VAL A 165 -3.08 13.12 -4.69
C VAL A 165 -2.50 13.64 -6.01
N TYR A 166 -3.19 14.60 -6.62
CA TYR A 166 -2.66 15.34 -7.76
C TYR A 166 -2.32 16.79 -7.39
N ARG A 167 -2.84 17.29 -6.25
CA ARG A 167 -2.57 18.65 -5.80
C ARG A 167 -2.58 18.74 -4.27
N GLN A 168 -1.63 19.50 -3.73
CA GLN A 168 -1.50 19.84 -2.32
C GLN A 168 -1.50 21.36 -2.13
N SER A 169 -2.09 21.85 -1.04
CA SER A 169 -2.19 23.30 -0.77
C SER A 169 -0.87 23.96 -0.35
N ILE A 170 0.00 23.21 0.32
CA ILE A 170 1.34 23.64 0.76
C ILE A 170 2.39 23.11 -0.22
N LYS A 171 3.37 23.92 -0.62
CA LYS A 171 4.34 23.48 -1.62
C LYS A 171 5.35 22.49 -1.02
N PRO A 172 5.86 21.53 -1.80
CA PRO A 172 6.98 20.70 -1.37
C PRO A 172 8.18 21.57 -0.96
N GLY A 173 8.82 21.23 0.15
CA GLY A 173 9.96 21.96 0.72
C GLY A 173 9.59 23.10 1.68
N GLU A 174 8.32 23.53 1.73
CA GLU A 174 7.87 24.56 2.68
C GLU A 174 7.77 24.00 4.11
N PHE A 175 7.99 24.86 5.11
CA PHE A 175 7.87 24.46 6.51
C PHE A 175 6.41 24.23 6.91
N VAL A 176 6.15 23.10 7.56
CA VAL A 176 4.80 22.79 8.07
C VAL A 176 4.52 23.52 9.39
N GLN A 177 3.28 23.96 9.58
CA GLN A 177 2.75 24.62 10.76
C GLN A 177 1.64 23.75 11.35
N LYS A 178 1.73 23.42 12.65
CA LYS A 178 0.79 22.49 13.31
C LYS A 178 -0.65 23.03 13.41
N ASP A 179 -0.82 24.35 13.47
CA ASP A 179 -2.13 24.97 13.62
C ASP A 179 -2.87 25.18 12.29
N SER A 180 -2.18 24.99 11.17
CA SER A 180 -2.72 25.19 9.82
C SER A 180 -3.46 23.95 9.33
N SER A 181 -4.55 24.16 8.57
CA SER A 181 -5.28 23.09 7.90
C SER A 181 -4.90 23.01 6.43
N TYR A 182 -4.39 21.85 6.00
CA TYR A 182 -3.92 21.63 4.63
C TYR A 182 -4.96 20.90 3.77
N LYS A 183 -5.18 21.38 2.55
CA LYS A 183 -6.11 20.77 1.59
C LYS A 183 -5.35 19.90 0.58
N LEU A 184 -5.87 18.70 0.36
CA LEU A 184 -5.34 17.72 -0.59
C LEU A 184 -6.44 17.34 -1.57
N GLU A 185 -6.15 17.45 -2.86
CA GLU A 185 -7.08 17.06 -3.92
C GLU A 185 -6.59 15.77 -4.59
N CYS A 186 -7.51 14.80 -4.64
CA CYS A 186 -7.26 13.45 -5.13
C CYS A 186 -8.13 13.16 -6.34
N LYS A 187 -7.58 12.39 -7.28
CA LYS A 187 -8.32 11.88 -8.43
C LYS A 187 -8.08 10.37 -8.60
N PRO A 188 -9.10 9.62 -9.07
CA PRO A 188 -8.92 8.24 -9.48
C PRO A 188 -7.90 8.18 -10.63
N ILE A 189 -7.11 7.11 -10.64
CA ILE A 189 -6.13 6.80 -11.69
C ILE A 189 -6.83 6.02 -12.77
#